data_AF-A0A1C2GRM3-F1
#
_entry.id   AF-A0A1C2GRM3-F1
#
_cell.length_a   1.000
_cell.length_b   1.000
_cell.length_c   1.000
_cell.angle_alpha   90.00
_cell.angle_beta   90.00
_cell.angle_gamma   90.00
#
_symmetry.space_group_name_H-M   'P 1'
#
loop_
_entity.id
_entity.type
_entity.pdbx_description
1 polymer ?
#
loop_
_entity_poly.entity_id
_entity_poly.type
_entity_poly.pdbx_seq_one_letter_code
_entity_poly.pdbx_strand_id
1 'polypeptide(L)'
;MNREFTVSVWLKVFCGFFALLMIGGAVFGIVQSRGEDVAWIMAIFLVPIGVFIFTSVAQRRIVITDTTLTNTNIFKTIELQIADIKGVRFNQKTVVIESLSGKKISIGSCGDYADGSELKDWLLANFTDLNADEGATELNAVLNDISLGYTVEDRKAKLDRAKYIAIGYSIGGGIIGALGFISLATSGGDAPFILVALIYPLLGALVIATSNGLIRIITKKASPYYHIIIGIEFPAIMLMAVGLSRGNILQYDNFVLFATIVLLAFMLLFYFADHASNNTDIKGKIIILLIFGAMYGAGAVASVNDVFDRSEVQQYSATVLDKYVRHGKSTSYNLQISGWGQQLKVRTVSVSRTLYNQKSIGESVSVYLHKGFLSIPWYTVSQ
;
A
#
# COMPACT_ATOMS: atom_id res chain seq x y z
N MET A 1 -25.62 -1.26 -32.65
CA MET A 1 -26.42 -0.56 -31.63
C MET A 1 -26.03 0.90 -31.69
N ASN A 2 -26.99 1.82 -31.87
CA ASN A 2 -26.72 3.26 -31.81
C ASN A 2 -27.26 3.81 -30.49
N ARG A 3 -26.41 3.87 -29.46
CA ARG A 3 -26.82 4.27 -28.10
C ARG A 3 -25.74 5.10 -27.41
N GLU A 4 -26.21 6.10 -26.64
CA GLU A 4 -25.38 6.94 -25.79
C GLU A 4 -25.60 6.59 -24.32
N PHE A 5 -24.52 6.26 -23.61
CA PHE A 5 -24.50 6.02 -22.18
C PHE A 5 -23.90 7.23 -21.48
N THR A 6 -24.73 7.96 -20.73
CA THR A 6 -24.27 9.10 -19.92
C THR A 6 -24.17 8.70 -18.44
N VAL A 7 -23.41 9.47 -17.68
CA VAL A 7 -23.29 9.28 -16.23
C VAL A 7 -24.67 9.30 -15.58
N SER A 8 -24.88 8.42 -14.59
CA SER A 8 -26.14 8.29 -13.86
C SER A 8 -26.58 9.62 -13.25
N VAL A 9 -27.89 9.86 -13.21
CA VAL A 9 -28.47 11.07 -12.63
C VAL A 9 -28.04 11.24 -11.18
N TRP A 10 -28.01 10.14 -10.43
CA TRP A 10 -27.56 10.15 -9.03
C TRP A 10 -26.11 10.63 -8.90
N LEU A 11 -25.18 10.13 -9.72
CA LEU A 11 -23.79 10.56 -9.67
C LEU A 11 -23.62 12.02 -10.12
N LYS A 12 -24.39 12.49 -11.11
CA LYS A 12 -24.47 13.90 -11.50
C LYS A 12 -24.94 14.78 -10.34
N VAL A 13 -26.00 14.39 -9.64
CA VAL A 13 -26.55 15.11 -8.48
C VAL A 13 -25.56 15.11 -7.32
N PHE A 14 -24.94 13.96 -7.02
CA PHE A 14 -23.95 13.84 -5.96
C PHE A 14 -22.73 14.73 -6.22
N CYS A 15 -22.15 14.67 -7.42
CA CYS A 15 -21.02 15.53 -7.80
C CYS A 15 -21.41 17.01 -7.88
N GLY A 16 -22.63 17.33 -8.33
CA GLY A 16 -23.16 18.69 -8.34
C GLY A 16 -23.33 19.27 -6.94
N PHE A 17 -23.89 18.49 -6.01
CA PHE A 17 -23.98 18.87 -4.60
C PHE A 17 -22.59 19.08 -3.98
N PHE A 18 -21.64 18.19 -4.25
CA PHE A 18 -20.27 18.34 -3.77
C PHE A 18 -19.58 19.59 -4.34
N ALA A 19 -19.76 19.88 -5.63
CA ALA A 19 -19.25 21.10 -6.25
C ALA A 19 -19.85 22.37 -5.61
N LEU A 20 -21.16 22.37 -5.33
CA LEU A 20 -21.83 23.46 -4.63
C LEU A 20 -21.30 23.64 -3.20
N LEU A 21 -21.01 22.55 -2.48
CA LEU A 21 -20.39 22.62 -1.16
C LEU A 21 -18.99 23.23 -1.20
N MET A 22 -18.16 22.88 -2.20
CA MET A 22 -16.82 23.46 -2.32
C MET A 22 -16.87 24.95 -2.64
N ILE A 23 -17.76 25.37 -3.55
CA ILE A 23 -17.95 26.78 -3.91
C ILE A 23 -18.55 27.55 -2.74
N GLY A 24 -19.61 27.02 -2.11
CA GLY A 24 -20.25 27.61 -0.94
C GLY A 24 -19.30 27.72 0.25
N GLY A 25 -18.48 26.70 0.50
CA GLY A 25 -17.44 26.72 1.53
C GLY A 25 -16.36 27.77 1.26
N ALA A 26 -15.95 27.96 0.00
CA ALA A 26 -15.03 29.03 -0.39
C ALA A 26 -15.62 30.42 -0.13
N VAL A 27 -16.87 30.66 -0.56
CA VAL A 27 -17.58 31.93 -0.33
C VAL A 27 -17.77 32.19 1.17
N PHE A 28 -18.24 31.19 1.92
CA PHE A 28 -18.40 31.27 3.37
C PHE A 28 -17.07 31.57 4.07
N GLY A 29 -15.97 30.93 3.65
CA GLY A 29 -14.64 31.18 4.17
C GLY A 29 -14.17 32.62 3.95
N ILE A 30 -14.40 33.19 2.76
CA ILE A 30 -14.10 34.60 2.47
C ILE A 30 -14.92 35.53 3.37
N VAL A 31 -16.24 35.29 3.49
CA VAL A 31 -17.14 36.12 4.29
C VAL A 31 -16.76 36.08 5.78
N GLN A 32 -16.51 34.89 6.33
CA GLN A 32 -16.23 34.71 7.75
C GLN A 32 -14.86 35.24 8.16
N SER A 33 -13.86 35.10 7.29
CA SER A 33 -12.50 35.63 7.51
C SER A 33 -12.36 37.12 7.23
N ARG A 34 -13.44 37.81 6.83
CA ARG A 34 -13.42 39.21 6.38
C ARG A 34 -12.40 39.47 5.26
N GLY A 35 -12.14 38.47 4.42
CA GLY A 35 -11.27 38.60 3.25
C GLY A 35 -9.77 38.54 3.53
N GLU A 36 -9.34 37.91 4.64
CA GLU A 36 -7.92 37.60 4.85
C GLU A 36 -7.33 36.75 3.70
N ASP A 37 -6.05 36.94 3.40
CA ASP A 37 -5.34 36.33 2.26
C ASP A 37 -5.51 34.80 2.17
N VAL A 38 -5.57 34.13 3.33
CA VAL A 38 -5.73 32.67 3.42
C VAL A 38 -7.06 32.19 2.81
N ALA A 39 -8.14 32.93 3.00
CA ALA A 39 -9.45 32.55 2.45
C ALA A 39 -9.52 32.71 0.93
N TRP A 40 -8.84 33.73 0.39
CA TRP A 40 -8.69 33.90 -1.06
C TRP A 40 -7.85 32.79 -1.69
N ILE A 41 -6.75 32.40 -1.04
CA ILE A 41 -5.94 31.27 -1.47
C ILE A 41 -6.79 30.00 -1.51
N MET A 42 -7.56 29.71 -0.45
CA MET A 42 -8.45 28.54 -0.43
C MET A 42 -9.50 28.60 -1.55
N ALA A 43 -10.10 29.77 -1.80
CA ALA A 43 -11.11 29.93 -2.85
C ALA A 43 -10.55 29.70 -4.26
N ILE A 44 -9.32 30.18 -4.52
CA ILE A 44 -8.60 29.95 -5.78
C ILE A 44 -8.43 28.46 -6.08
N PHE A 45 -8.36 27.59 -5.07
CA PHE A 45 -8.28 26.14 -5.29
C PHE A 45 -9.66 25.47 -5.30
N LEU A 46 -10.53 25.78 -4.35
CA LEU A 46 -11.81 25.09 -4.18
C LEU A 46 -12.78 25.34 -5.32
N VAL A 47 -12.83 26.57 -5.85
CA VAL A 47 -13.78 26.91 -6.93
C VAL A 47 -13.43 26.20 -8.25
N PRO A 48 -12.17 26.25 -8.77
CA PRO A 48 -11.82 25.49 -9.96
C PRO A 48 -11.99 23.99 -9.78
N ILE A 49 -11.72 23.43 -8.60
CA ILE A 49 -11.94 22.00 -8.33
C ILE A 49 -13.43 21.66 -8.40
N GLY A 50 -14.30 22.46 -7.78
CA GLY A 50 -15.76 22.26 -7.85
C GLY A 50 -16.29 22.31 -9.29
N VAL A 51 -15.87 23.33 -10.05
CA VAL A 51 -16.21 23.46 -11.48
C VAL A 51 -15.68 22.28 -12.28
N PHE A 52 -14.44 21.86 -12.03
CA PHE A 52 -13.83 20.72 -12.69
C PHE A 52 -14.58 19.42 -12.42
N ILE A 53 -14.95 19.13 -11.17
CA ILE A 53 -15.72 17.93 -10.81
C ILE A 53 -17.06 17.92 -11.56
N PHE A 54 -17.80 19.02 -11.53
CA PHE A 54 -19.10 19.12 -12.20
C PHE A 54 -18.98 18.93 -13.72
N THR A 55 -18.06 19.67 -14.36
CA THR A 55 -17.84 19.61 -15.82
C THR A 55 -17.34 18.23 -16.26
N SER A 56 -16.46 17.60 -15.48
CA SER A 56 -15.93 16.26 -15.78
C SER A 56 -17.03 15.20 -15.82
N VAL A 57 -18.02 15.29 -14.94
CA VAL A 57 -19.17 14.37 -14.90
C VAL A 57 -20.20 14.70 -15.97
N ALA A 58 -20.41 15.99 -16.27
CA ALA A 58 -21.36 16.42 -17.29
C ALA A 58 -20.93 16.04 -18.72
N GLN A 59 -19.63 16.10 -19.01
CA GLN A 59 -19.09 15.79 -20.34
C GLN A 59 -18.77 14.30 -20.55
N ARG A 60 -18.85 13.50 -19.49
CA ARG A 60 -18.52 12.08 -19.54
C ARG A 60 -19.64 11.26 -20.19
N ARG A 61 -19.32 10.63 -21.31
CA ARG A 61 -20.26 9.77 -22.04
C ARG A 61 -19.54 8.73 -22.88
N ILE A 62 -20.23 7.62 -23.09
CA ILE A 62 -19.83 6.55 -24.00
C ILE A 62 -20.86 6.49 -25.12
N VAL A 63 -20.42 6.61 -26.35
CA VAL A 63 -21.28 6.47 -27.53
C VAL A 63 -20.88 5.19 -28.25
N ILE A 64 -21.86 4.32 -28.45
CA ILE A 64 -21.69 3.08 -29.21
C ILE A 64 -22.51 3.23 -30.48
N THR A 65 -21.84 3.06 -31.61
CA THR A 65 -22.47 2.98 -32.93
C THR A 65 -22.34 1.57 -33.49
N ASP A 66 -22.82 1.34 -34.72
CA ASP A 66 -22.67 0.05 -35.39
C ASP A 66 -21.20 -0.28 -35.75
N THR A 67 -20.34 0.73 -35.86
CA THR A 67 -18.94 0.56 -36.27
C THR A 67 -17.94 1.04 -35.23
N THR A 68 -18.33 1.91 -34.30
CA THR A 68 -17.38 2.58 -33.38
C THR A 68 -17.85 2.61 -31.94
N LEU A 69 -16.88 2.59 -31.02
CA LEU A 69 -17.05 2.86 -29.62
C LEU A 69 -16.22 4.09 -29.25
N THR A 70 -16.91 5.14 -28.80
CA THR A 70 -16.30 6.42 -28.46
C THR A 70 -16.48 6.71 -26.98
N ASN A 71 -15.37 6.99 -26.29
CA ASN A 71 -15.38 7.47 -24.91
C ASN A 71 -14.95 8.95 -24.89
N THR A 72 -15.84 9.81 -24.39
CA THR A 72 -15.59 11.24 -24.26
C THR A 72 -15.43 11.60 -22.79
N ASN A 73 -14.32 12.25 -22.45
CA ASN A 73 -14.03 12.86 -21.15
C ASN A 73 -13.58 14.32 -21.36
N ILE A 74 -13.51 15.10 -20.27
CA ILE A 74 -13.10 16.51 -20.30
C ILE A 74 -11.72 16.79 -20.94
N PHE A 75 -10.80 15.83 -20.90
CA PHE A 75 -9.46 16.00 -21.45
C PHE A 75 -9.25 15.36 -22.82
N LYS A 76 -10.05 14.34 -23.17
CA LYS A 76 -9.79 13.51 -24.34
C LYS A 76 -11.04 12.76 -24.79
N THR A 77 -11.22 12.72 -26.10
CA THR A 77 -12.11 11.78 -26.78
C THR A 77 -11.26 10.67 -27.39
N ILE A 78 -11.58 9.43 -27.10
CA ILE A 78 -10.93 8.25 -27.68
C ILE A 78 -11.98 7.46 -28.43
N GLU A 79 -11.71 7.17 -29.69
CA GLU A 79 -12.55 6.36 -30.56
C GLU A 79 -11.82 5.07 -30.93
N LEU A 80 -12.55 3.95 -30.86
CA LEU A 80 -12.11 2.63 -31.31
C LEU A 80 -13.12 2.07 -32.32
N GLN A 81 -12.61 1.46 -33.38
CA GLN A 81 -13.45 0.68 -34.30
C GLN A 81 -13.86 -0.62 -33.62
N ILE A 82 -15.12 -1.01 -33.71
CA ILE A 82 -15.65 -2.25 -33.09
C ILE A 82 -14.87 -3.47 -33.59
N ALA A 83 -14.52 -3.49 -34.88
CA ALA A 83 -13.71 -4.55 -35.49
C ALA A 83 -12.26 -4.61 -34.96
N ASP A 84 -11.74 -3.52 -34.39
CA ASP A 84 -10.39 -3.46 -33.79
C ASP A 84 -10.41 -3.79 -32.29
N ILE A 85 -11.58 -4.04 -31.69
CA ILE A 85 -11.66 -4.37 -30.26
C ILE A 85 -11.26 -5.84 -30.06
N LYS A 86 -10.17 -6.05 -29.32
CA LYS A 86 -9.69 -7.37 -28.92
C LYS A 86 -10.59 -8.00 -27.86
N GLY A 87 -11.05 -7.19 -26.92
CA GLY A 87 -11.88 -7.64 -25.81
C GLY A 87 -11.94 -6.63 -24.67
N VAL A 88 -12.59 -7.04 -23.57
CA VAL A 88 -12.90 -6.18 -22.44
C VAL A 88 -12.39 -6.80 -21.15
N ARG A 89 -11.84 -5.97 -20.25
CA ARG A 89 -11.45 -6.35 -18.88
C ARG A 89 -12.32 -5.66 -17.86
N PHE A 90 -13.00 -6.44 -17.03
CA PHE A 90 -13.78 -5.94 -15.90
C PHE A 90 -12.92 -5.94 -14.62
N ASN A 91 -12.53 -4.75 -14.15
CA ASN A 91 -11.89 -4.55 -12.84
C ASN A 91 -12.92 -4.06 -11.82
N GLN A 92 -12.54 -3.98 -10.53
CA GLN A 92 -13.47 -3.59 -9.46
C GLN A 92 -14.09 -2.20 -9.65
N LYS A 93 -13.35 -1.23 -10.21
CA LYS A 93 -13.79 0.17 -10.36
C LYS A 93 -13.71 0.70 -11.79
N THR A 94 -13.20 -0.10 -12.72
CA THR A 94 -12.96 0.32 -14.09
C THR A 94 -13.22 -0.81 -15.05
N VAL A 95 -13.67 -0.47 -16.25
CA VAL A 95 -13.72 -1.39 -17.38
C VAL A 95 -12.71 -0.90 -18.41
N VAL A 96 -11.85 -1.81 -18.88
CA VAL A 96 -10.79 -1.49 -19.84
C VAL A 96 -11.08 -2.24 -21.13
N ILE A 97 -11.34 -1.50 -22.19
CA ILE A 97 -11.56 -2.02 -23.54
C ILE A 97 -10.21 -1.95 -24.26
N GLU A 98 -9.69 -3.11 -24.67
CA GLU A 98 -8.39 -3.24 -25.34
C GLU A 98 -8.59 -3.44 -26.84
N SER A 99 -7.83 -2.71 -27.65
CA SER A 99 -7.78 -2.91 -29.10
C SER A 99 -6.65 -3.84 -29.53
N LEU A 100 -6.75 -4.40 -30.74
CA LEU A 100 -5.67 -5.17 -31.36
C LEU A 100 -4.46 -4.27 -31.68
N SER A 101 -4.69 -2.99 -31.99
CA SER A 101 -3.66 -1.97 -32.22
C SER A 101 -2.94 -1.48 -30.95
N GLY A 102 -3.33 -1.94 -29.76
CA GLY A 102 -2.71 -1.58 -28.47
C GLY A 102 -3.26 -0.30 -27.82
N LYS A 103 -4.14 0.45 -28.51
CA LYS A 103 -4.94 1.52 -27.89
C LYS A 103 -5.90 0.94 -26.85
N LYS A 104 -6.17 1.70 -25.79
CA LYS A 104 -7.08 1.28 -24.71
C LYS A 104 -8.05 2.40 -24.36
N ILE A 105 -9.31 2.02 -24.12
CA ILE A 105 -10.32 2.89 -23.52
C ILE A 105 -10.53 2.40 -22.08
N SER A 106 -10.29 3.27 -21.11
CA SER A 106 -10.66 3.01 -19.71
C SER A 106 -11.88 3.84 -19.35
N ILE A 107 -12.92 3.14 -18.91
CA ILE A 107 -14.15 3.73 -18.39
C ILE A 107 -14.29 3.37 -16.90
N GLY A 108 -15.14 4.11 -16.20
CA GLY A 108 -15.51 3.83 -14.81
C GLY A 108 -16.27 2.50 -14.70
N SER A 109 -16.77 2.21 -13.51
CA SER A 109 -17.66 1.05 -13.35
C SER A 109 -18.87 1.24 -14.24
N CYS A 110 -19.39 0.17 -14.85
CA CYS A 110 -20.62 0.29 -15.62
C CYS A 110 -21.76 0.87 -14.77
N GLY A 111 -21.78 0.60 -13.46
CA GLY A 111 -22.75 1.16 -12.51
C GLY A 111 -22.70 2.69 -12.35
N ASP A 112 -21.65 3.35 -12.84
CA ASP A 112 -21.56 4.82 -12.84
C ASP A 112 -22.49 5.45 -13.90
N TYR A 113 -22.98 4.67 -14.87
CA TYR A 113 -23.81 5.13 -15.99
C TYR A 113 -25.29 4.82 -15.78
N ALA A 114 -26.18 5.65 -16.35
CA ALA A 114 -27.63 5.51 -16.18
C ALA A 114 -28.17 4.13 -16.60
N ASP A 115 -27.67 3.60 -17.73
CA ASP A 115 -28.00 2.27 -18.26
C ASP A 115 -26.80 1.31 -18.17
N GLY A 116 -26.12 1.34 -17.03
CA GLY A 116 -24.88 0.60 -16.81
C GLY A 116 -24.98 -0.92 -17.01
N SER A 117 -26.09 -1.52 -16.60
CA SER A 117 -26.32 -2.97 -16.79
C SER A 117 -26.35 -3.33 -18.26
N GLU A 118 -27.06 -2.54 -19.08
CA GLU A 118 -27.15 -2.78 -20.52
C GLU A 118 -25.80 -2.58 -21.20
N LEU A 119 -25.03 -1.55 -20.81
CA LEU A 119 -23.67 -1.38 -21.31
C LEU A 119 -22.81 -2.62 -21.00
N LYS A 120 -22.90 -3.14 -19.78
CA LYS A 120 -22.17 -4.34 -19.38
C LYS A 120 -22.61 -5.56 -20.21
N ASP A 121 -23.92 -5.77 -20.36
CA ASP A 121 -24.47 -6.91 -21.08
C ASP A 121 -24.12 -6.84 -22.58
N TRP A 122 -24.19 -5.65 -23.18
CA TRP A 122 -23.75 -5.44 -24.56
C TRP A 122 -22.26 -5.72 -24.73
N LEU A 123 -21.40 -5.25 -23.82
CA LEU A 123 -19.96 -5.53 -23.88
C LEU A 123 -19.67 -7.03 -23.77
N LEU A 124 -20.35 -7.76 -22.87
CA LEU A 124 -20.19 -9.20 -22.70
C LEU A 124 -20.78 -10.02 -23.85
N ALA A 125 -21.82 -9.52 -24.51
CA ALA A 125 -22.44 -10.17 -25.66
C ALA A 125 -21.63 -10.00 -26.96
N ASN A 126 -20.90 -8.89 -27.10
CA ASN A 126 -20.18 -8.55 -28.34
C ASN A 126 -18.68 -8.82 -28.25
N PHE A 127 -18.10 -8.88 -27.05
CA PHE A 127 -16.66 -9.02 -26.88
C PHE A 127 -16.30 -10.05 -25.81
N THR A 128 -15.14 -10.67 -26.01
CA THR A 128 -14.56 -11.58 -25.03
C THR A 128 -14.21 -10.85 -23.73
N ASP A 129 -14.65 -11.38 -22.60
CA ASP A 129 -14.11 -11.00 -21.30
C ASP A 129 -12.68 -11.55 -21.19
N LEU A 130 -11.71 -10.68 -21.43
CA LEU A 130 -10.29 -11.03 -21.43
C LEU A 130 -9.82 -11.52 -20.06
N ASN A 131 -10.46 -11.11 -18.96
CA ASN A 131 -10.08 -11.61 -17.64
C ASN A 131 -10.56 -13.05 -17.45
N ALA A 132 -11.79 -13.36 -17.87
CA ALA A 132 -12.33 -14.71 -17.80
C ALA A 132 -11.63 -15.67 -18.76
N ASP A 133 -11.36 -15.23 -20.00
CA ASP A 133 -10.67 -16.00 -21.03
C ASP A 133 -9.22 -16.32 -20.64
N GLU A 134 -8.46 -15.33 -20.14
CA GLU A 134 -7.11 -15.56 -19.62
C GLU A 134 -7.13 -16.52 -18.42
N GLY A 135 -8.08 -16.36 -17.49
CA GLY A 135 -8.23 -17.25 -16.34
C GLY A 135 -8.55 -18.69 -16.74
N ALA A 136 -9.44 -18.89 -17.72
CA ALA A 136 -9.75 -20.21 -18.26
C ALA A 136 -8.54 -20.83 -18.99
N THR A 137 -7.81 -20.02 -19.76
CA THR A 137 -6.58 -20.45 -20.45
C THR A 137 -5.50 -20.88 -19.44
N GLU A 138 -5.27 -20.09 -18.40
CA GLU A 138 -4.34 -20.44 -17.33
C GLU A 138 -4.78 -21.70 -16.57
N LEU A 139 -6.09 -21.88 -16.33
CA LEU A 139 -6.61 -23.08 -15.67
C LEU A 139 -6.38 -24.32 -16.54
N ASN A 140 -6.68 -24.23 -17.83
CA ASN A 140 -6.41 -25.30 -18.78
C ASN A 140 -4.91 -25.62 -18.86
N ALA A 141 -4.04 -24.62 -18.77
CA ALA A 141 -2.59 -24.84 -18.72
C ALA A 141 -2.19 -25.64 -17.46
N VAL A 142 -2.74 -25.28 -16.29
CA VAL A 142 -2.50 -26.03 -15.03
C VAL A 142 -3.03 -27.46 -15.11
N LEU A 143 -4.24 -27.66 -15.66
CA LEU A 143 -4.85 -29.00 -15.76
C LEU A 143 -4.15 -29.89 -16.80
N ASN A 144 -3.39 -29.33 -17.74
CA ASN A 144 -2.61 -30.06 -18.72
C ASN A 144 -1.11 -30.19 -18.37
N ASP A 145 -0.66 -29.59 -17.27
CA ASP A 145 0.73 -29.66 -16.83
C ASP A 145 1.04 -31.03 -16.19
N ILE A 146 1.73 -31.88 -16.95
CA ILE A 146 2.16 -33.22 -16.53
C ILE A 146 3.12 -33.22 -15.34
N SER A 147 3.83 -32.11 -15.08
CA SER A 147 4.72 -32.01 -13.91
C SER A 147 3.93 -31.92 -12.59
N LEU A 148 2.67 -31.48 -12.66
CA LEU A 148 1.79 -31.34 -11.52
C LEU A 148 1.06 -32.64 -11.17
N GLY A 149 1.00 -33.64 -12.03
CA GLY A 149 0.34 -34.91 -11.70
C GLY A 149 0.06 -35.79 -12.91
N TYR A 150 -0.23 -37.07 -12.66
CA TYR A 150 -0.50 -38.06 -13.70
C TYR A 150 -1.91 -37.91 -14.26
N THR A 151 -2.90 -37.66 -13.40
CA THR A 151 -4.31 -37.46 -13.78
C THR A 151 -4.73 -35.99 -13.65
N VAL A 152 -5.86 -35.62 -14.28
CA VAL A 152 -6.45 -34.27 -14.15
C VAL A 152 -6.90 -34.02 -12.70
N GLU A 153 -7.41 -35.06 -12.05
CA GLU A 153 -7.83 -35.08 -10.66
C GLU A 153 -6.65 -34.81 -9.72
N ASP A 154 -5.48 -35.41 -9.96
CA ASP A 154 -4.26 -35.15 -9.18
C ASP A 154 -3.82 -33.68 -9.28
N ARG A 155 -3.84 -33.13 -10.49
CA ARG A 155 -3.44 -31.73 -10.74
C ARG A 155 -4.39 -30.76 -10.06
N LYS A 156 -5.70 -31.04 -10.13
CA LYS A 156 -6.73 -30.26 -9.44
C LYS A 156 -6.56 -30.34 -7.92
N ALA A 157 -6.30 -31.52 -7.37
CA ALA A 157 -6.05 -31.69 -5.94
C ALA A 157 -4.79 -30.93 -5.47
N LYS A 158 -3.71 -30.88 -6.28
CA LYS A 158 -2.54 -30.05 -5.96
C LYS A 158 -2.83 -28.56 -6.02
N LEU A 159 -3.62 -28.11 -7.00
CA LEU A 159 -4.08 -26.72 -7.08
C LEU A 159 -4.91 -26.35 -5.83
N ASP A 160 -5.85 -27.20 -5.43
CA ASP A 160 -6.64 -26.99 -4.22
C ASP A 160 -5.77 -27.01 -2.94
N ARG A 161 -4.75 -27.87 -2.87
CA ARG A 161 -3.80 -27.84 -1.75
C ARG A 161 -3.02 -26.52 -1.71
N ALA A 162 -2.56 -26.03 -2.86
CA ALA A 162 -1.86 -24.74 -2.96
C ALA A 162 -2.74 -23.57 -2.48
N LYS A 163 -4.06 -23.62 -2.75
CA LYS A 163 -5.04 -22.67 -2.20
C LYS A 163 -4.97 -22.59 -0.68
N TYR A 164 -5.13 -23.73 -0.01
CA TYR A 164 -5.20 -23.76 1.44
C TYR A 164 -3.87 -23.36 2.10
N ILE A 165 -2.74 -23.74 1.48
CA ILE A 165 -1.41 -23.27 1.93
C ILE A 165 -1.31 -21.75 1.81
N ALA A 166 -1.69 -21.17 0.66
CA ALA A 166 -1.62 -19.73 0.44
C ALA A 166 -2.55 -18.93 1.38
N ILE A 167 -3.77 -19.44 1.60
CA ILE A 167 -4.72 -18.86 2.56
C ILE A 167 -4.17 -18.96 3.98
N GLY A 168 -3.69 -20.13 4.41
CA GLY A 168 -3.12 -20.32 5.74
C GLY A 168 -1.93 -19.41 6.01
N TYR A 169 -1.03 -19.28 5.02
CA TYR A 169 0.09 -18.33 5.09
C TYR A 169 -0.39 -16.86 5.15
N SER A 170 -1.39 -16.49 4.35
CA SER A 170 -1.90 -15.11 4.37
C SER A 170 -2.59 -14.76 5.69
N ILE A 171 -3.36 -15.69 6.26
CA ILE A 171 -4.01 -15.55 7.56
C ILE A 171 -2.95 -15.42 8.67
N GLY A 172 -1.93 -16.29 8.66
CA GLY A 172 -0.88 -16.24 9.67
C GLY A 172 -0.10 -14.93 9.66
N GLY A 173 0.22 -14.39 8.48
CA GLY A 173 0.86 -13.07 8.36
C GLY A 173 -0.05 -11.94 8.85
N GLY A 174 -1.36 -12.03 8.57
CA GLY A 174 -2.36 -11.11 9.13
C GLY A 174 -2.43 -11.15 10.65
N ILE A 175 -2.40 -12.35 11.25
CA ILE A 175 -2.37 -12.53 12.72
C ILE A 175 -1.09 -11.94 13.31
N ILE A 176 0.08 -12.19 12.72
CA ILE A 176 1.35 -11.61 13.17
C ILE A 176 1.31 -10.08 13.10
N GLY A 177 0.77 -9.52 12.02
CA GLY A 177 0.55 -8.07 11.88
C GLY A 177 -0.36 -7.53 12.98
N ALA A 178 -1.50 -8.18 13.25
CA ALA A 178 -2.43 -7.77 14.30
C ALA A 178 -1.80 -7.84 15.71
N LEU A 179 -1.07 -8.92 16.00
CA LEU A 179 -0.34 -9.08 17.27
C LEU A 179 0.74 -8.01 17.44
N GLY A 180 1.44 -7.65 16.36
CA GLY A 180 2.38 -6.54 16.43
C GLY A 180 1.69 -5.21 16.74
N PHE A 181 0.49 -4.96 16.20
CA PHE A 181 -0.23 -3.72 16.50
C PHE A 181 -0.62 -3.65 17.97
N ILE A 182 -1.04 -4.77 18.57
CA ILE A 182 -1.26 -4.88 20.02
C ILE A 182 0.04 -4.62 20.78
N SER A 183 1.15 -5.21 20.31
CA SER A 183 2.47 -5.04 20.90
C SER A 183 2.97 -3.58 20.91
N LEU A 184 2.66 -2.79 19.88
CA LEU A 184 2.91 -1.34 19.89
C LEU A 184 2.11 -0.62 20.99
N ALA A 185 0.87 -1.04 21.23
CA ALA A 185 0.00 -0.43 22.23
C ALA A 185 0.40 -0.79 23.67
N THR A 186 1.02 -1.95 23.90
CA THR A 186 1.35 -2.47 25.24
C THR A 186 2.82 -2.30 25.64
N SER A 187 3.56 -1.41 24.98
CA SER A 187 4.96 -1.03 25.31
C SER A 187 6.06 -2.02 24.89
N GLY A 188 5.84 -2.83 23.86
CA GLY A 188 6.92 -3.51 23.13
C GLY A 188 6.74 -5.02 22.96
N GLY A 189 7.09 -5.53 21.78
CA GLY A 189 7.07 -6.96 21.46
C GLY A 189 8.29 -7.71 21.98
N ASP A 190 8.08 -8.74 22.77
CA ASP A 190 9.17 -9.54 23.30
C ASP A 190 10.04 -10.12 22.16
N ALA A 191 11.31 -10.39 22.46
CA ALA A 191 12.26 -10.97 21.49
C ALA A 191 11.67 -12.15 20.68
N PRO A 192 10.85 -13.06 21.24
CA PRO A 192 10.18 -14.11 20.47
C PRO A 192 9.26 -13.58 19.35
N PHE A 193 8.49 -12.52 19.59
CA PHE A 193 7.61 -11.94 18.57
C PHE A 193 8.43 -11.38 17.40
N ILE A 194 9.51 -10.65 17.70
CA ILE A 194 10.39 -10.08 16.68
C ILE A 194 11.04 -11.17 15.84
N LEU A 195 11.49 -12.26 16.47
CA LEU A 195 12.00 -13.43 15.74
C LEU A 195 10.97 -14.05 14.80
N VAL A 196 9.72 -14.19 15.25
CA VAL A 196 8.63 -14.69 14.40
C VAL A 196 8.38 -13.74 13.22
N ALA A 197 8.28 -12.43 13.48
CA ALA A 197 8.06 -11.42 12.43
C ALA A 197 9.23 -11.30 11.45
N LEU A 198 10.47 -11.61 11.87
CA LEU A 198 11.65 -11.70 11.00
C LEU A 198 11.59 -12.93 10.09
N ILE A 199 11.28 -14.09 10.63
CA ILE A 199 11.34 -15.37 9.90
C ILE A 199 10.14 -15.53 8.97
N TYR A 200 8.95 -15.08 9.38
CA TYR A 200 7.70 -15.38 8.70
C TYR A 200 7.63 -14.89 7.23
N PRO A 201 8.04 -13.66 6.89
CA PRO A 201 8.13 -13.22 5.49
C PRO A 201 9.05 -14.13 4.66
N LEU A 202 10.17 -14.58 5.23
CA LEU A 202 11.13 -15.44 4.52
C LEU A 202 10.56 -16.84 4.24
N LEU A 203 9.68 -17.35 5.10
CA LEU A 203 8.94 -18.59 4.83
C LEU A 203 8.05 -18.49 3.59
N GLY A 204 7.63 -17.28 3.20
CA GLY A 204 6.87 -17.05 1.97
C GLY A 204 7.65 -17.47 0.72
N ALA A 205 8.96 -17.23 0.69
CA ALA A 205 9.82 -17.68 -0.39
C ALA A 205 9.88 -19.21 -0.47
N LEU A 206 9.94 -19.90 0.67
CA LEU A 206 9.88 -21.37 0.73
C LEU A 206 8.52 -21.88 0.23
N VAL A 207 7.42 -21.26 0.64
CA VAL A 207 6.05 -21.60 0.19
C VAL A 207 5.93 -21.46 -1.33
N ILE A 208 6.45 -20.39 -1.92
CA ILE A 208 6.46 -20.19 -3.38
C ILE A 208 7.34 -21.26 -4.05
N ALA A 209 8.60 -21.42 -3.62
CA ALA A 209 9.56 -22.32 -4.24
C ALA A 209 9.09 -23.80 -4.24
N THR A 210 8.41 -24.23 -3.18
CA THR A 210 7.89 -25.61 -3.05
C THR A 210 6.54 -25.84 -3.73
N SER A 211 5.90 -24.79 -4.24
CA SER A 211 4.57 -24.90 -4.86
C SER A 211 4.56 -25.35 -6.31
N ASN A 212 5.73 -25.50 -6.95
CA ASN A 212 5.87 -25.76 -8.40
C ASN A 212 5.12 -24.71 -9.25
N GLY A 213 5.19 -23.43 -8.88
CA GLY A 213 4.59 -22.33 -9.63
C GLY A 213 3.08 -22.12 -9.41
N LEU A 214 2.45 -22.92 -8.54
CA LEU A 214 1.03 -22.79 -8.17
C LEU A 214 0.75 -21.62 -7.22
N ILE A 215 1.75 -21.26 -6.41
CA ILE A 215 1.72 -20.10 -5.52
C ILE A 215 2.74 -19.09 -6.03
N ARG A 216 2.33 -17.83 -6.15
CA ARG A 216 3.13 -16.72 -6.68
C ARG A 216 3.12 -15.56 -5.70
N ILE A 217 3.98 -14.55 -5.94
CA ILE A 217 3.97 -13.33 -5.11
C ILE A 217 2.68 -12.55 -5.33
N ILE A 218 2.33 -12.29 -6.59
CA ILE A 218 1.13 -11.56 -7.02
C ILE A 218 0.49 -12.31 -8.17
N THR A 219 -0.85 -12.31 -8.20
CA THR A 219 -1.64 -12.85 -9.31
C THR A 219 -2.74 -11.88 -9.70
N LYS A 220 -3.24 -12.02 -10.94
CA LYS A 220 -4.43 -11.30 -11.39
C LYS A 220 -5.65 -11.87 -10.66
N LYS A 221 -6.72 -11.08 -10.50
CA LYS A 221 -7.93 -11.52 -9.79
C LYS A 221 -8.59 -12.79 -10.39
N ALA A 222 -8.53 -12.96 -11.71
CA ALA A 222 -9.12 -14.11 -12.41
C ALA A 222 -8.16 -15.29 -12.59
N SER A 223 -6.90 -15.16 -12.15
CA SER A 223 -5.89 -16.22 -12.28
C SER A 223 -6.24 -17.39 -11.35
N PRO A 224 -6.08 -18.65 -11.78
CA PRO A 224 -6.23 -19.82 -10.92
C PRO A 224 -5.08 -19.97 -9.92
N TYR A 225 -3.94 -19.31 -10.16
CA TYR A 225 -2.81 -19.29 -9.25
C TYR A 225 -3.11 -18.48 -8.00
N TYR A 226 -2.56 -18.93 -6.88
CA TYR A 226 -2.72 -18.26 -5.59
C TYR A 226 -1.56 -17.32 -5.30
N HIS A 227 -1.80 -16.33 -4.45
CA HIS A 227 -0.81 -15.34 -4.07
C HIS A 227 -0.75 -15.20 -2.56
N ILE A 228 0.44 -14.87 -2.05
CA ILE A 228 0.71 -14.81 -0.61
C ILE A 228 1.17 -13.43 -0.13
N ILE A 229 0.99 -12.40 -0.98
CA ILE A 229 1.48 -11.06 -0.72
C ILE A 229 1.04 -10.52 0.64
N ILE A 230 -0.22 -10.72 1.04
CA ILE A 230 -0.77 -10.29 2.33
C ILE A 230 0.03 -10.89 3.50
N GLY A 231 0.42 -12.17 3.40
CA GLY A 231 1.19 -12.84 4.43
C GLY A 231 2.62 -12.32 4.59
N ILE A 232 3.16 -11.66 3.55
CA ILE A 232 4.48 -11.04 3.52
C ILE A 232 4.41 -9.58 4.00
N GLU A 233 3.44 -8.82 3.48
CA GLU A 233 3.32 -7.37 3.70
C GLU A 233 3.04 -7.02 5.16
N PHE A 234 2.05 -7.67 5.78
CA PHE A 234 1.62 -7.30 7.12
C PHE A 234 2.74 -7.43 8.16
N PRO A 235 3.49 -8.55 8.23
CA PRO A 235 4.64 -8.64 9.12
C PRO A 235 5.75 -7.64 8.79
N ALA A 236 6.02 -7.36 7.50
CA ALA A 236 7.05 -6.39 7.10
C ALA A 236 6.72 -4.96 7.52
N ILE A 237 5.48 -4.51 7.27
CA ILE A 237 4.97 -3.20 7.73
C ILE A 237 5.07 -3.12 9.25
N MET A 238 4.67 -4.20 9.93
CA MET A 238 4.63 -4.25 11.37
C MET A 238 6.03 -4.21 11.99
N LEU A 239 6.97 -4.96 11.44
CA LEU A 239 8.36 -4.98 11.88
C LEU A 239 9.00 -3.59 11.73
N MET A 240 8.70 -2.88 10.64
CA MET A 240 9.11 -1.48 10.47
C MET A 240 8.51 -0.58 11.55
N ALA A 241 7.21 -0.68 11.80
CA ALA A 241 6.53 0.14 12.79
C ALA A 241 7.09 -0.09 14.21
N VAL A 242 7.32 -1.34 14.60
CA VAL A 242 7.93 -1.68 15.90
C VAL A 242 9.38 -1.22 15.98
N GLY A 243 10.18 -1.46 14.94
CA GLY A 243 11.59 -1.06 14.92
C GLY A 243 11.77 0.45 15.07
N LEU A 244 10.91 1.25 14.42
CA LEU A 244 11.00 2.71 14.46
C LEU A 244 10.36 3.34 15.71
N SER A 245 9.52 2.62 16.47
CA SER A 245 8.83 3.19 17.63
C SER A 245 9.62 3.14 18.94
N ARG A 246 10.66 2.32 19.02
CA ARG A 246 11.32 1.99 20.30
C ARG A 246 12.49 2.88 20.67
N GLY A 247 13.21 3.36 19.66
CA GLY A 247 14.48 4.04 19.85
C GLY A 247 14.71 5.08 18.79
N ASN A 248 15.46 6.12 19.15
CA ASN A 248 15.88 7.14 18.20
C ASN A 248 17.24 6.75 17.66
N ILE A 249 17.30 6.38 16.37
CA ILE A 249 18.58 6.10 15.69
C ILE A 249 19.40 7.38 15.65
N LEU A 250 20.61 7.32 16.16
CA LEU A 250 21.50 8.47 16.26
C LEU A 250 22.30 8.70 14.98
N GLN A 251 22.79 7.61 14.37
CA GLN A 251 23.60 7.61 13.15
C GLN A 251 23.01 6.63 12.14
N TYR A 252 22.88 7.09 10.89
CA TYR A 252 22.17 6.35 9.85
C TYR A 252 23.08 5.60 8.86
N ASP A 253 24.40 5.80 8.89
CA ASP A 253 25.30 5.22 7.88
C ASP A 253 25.25 3.69 7.87
N ASN A 254 25.52 3.06 9.03
CA ASN A 254 25.41 1.61 9.19
C ASN A 254 23.96 1.13 9.03
N PHE A 255 22.98 1.93 9.47
CA PHE A 255 21.57 1.59 9.32
C PHE A 255 21.18 1.44 7.85
N VAL A 256 21.51 2.43 7.01
CA VAL A 256 21.21 2.42 5.58
C VAL A 256 21.96 1.29 4.89
N LEU A 257 23.24 1.07 5.23
CA LEU A 257 24.04 -0.03 4.68
C LEU A 257 23.38 -1.39 4.96
N PHE A 258 23.11 -1.71 6.22
CA PHE A 258 22.52 -3.01 6.58
C PHE A 258 21.09 -3.14 6.04
N ALA A 259 20.28 -2.08 6.07
CA ALA A 259 18.92 -2.13 5.54
C ALA A 259 18.92 -2.40 4.03
N THR A 260 19.88 -1.82 3.30
CA THR A 260 20.05 -2.06 1.86
C THR A 260 20.50 -3.50 1.58
N ILE A 261 21.43 -4.04 2.37
CA ILE A 261 21.86 -5.45 2.25
C ILE A 261 20.66 -6.39 2.45
N VAL A 262 19.86 -6.17 3.50
CA VAL A 262 18.68 -7.00 3.79
C VAL A 262 17.62 -6.86 2.69
N LEU A 263 17.37 -5.64 2.18
CA LEU A 263 16.49 -5.41 1.04
C LEU A 263 16.94 -6.22 -0.19
N LEU A 264 18.22 -6.14 -0.57
CA LEU A 264 18.75 -6.84 -1.74
C LEU A 264 18.67 -8.36 -1.57
N ALA A 265 19.01 -8.86 -0.37
CA ALA A 265 18.87 -10.28 -0.06
C ALA A 265 17.41 -10.75 -0.14
N PHE A 266 16.47 -9.95 0.38
CA PHE A 266 15.04 -10.21 0.31
C PHE A 266 14.54 -10.24 -1.13
N MET A 267 14.92 -9.25 -1.95
CA MET A 267 14.57 -9.23 -3.37
C MET A 267 15.13 -10.44 -4.12
N LEU A 268 16.39 -10.79 -3.88
CA LEU A 268 17.06 -11.92 -4.52
C LEU A 268 16.40 -13.24 -4.14
N LEU A 269 16.08 -13.41 -2.86
CA LEU A 269 15.38 -14.60 -2.34
C LEU A 269 14.03 -14.80 -3.04
N PHE A 270 13.22 -13.75 -3.12
CA PHE A 270 11.90 -13.84 -3.76
C PHE A 270 11.97 -13.94 -5.29
N TYR A 271 12.98 -13.32 -5.92
CA TYR A 271 13.24 -13.46 -7.34
C TYR A 271 13.53 -14.92 -7.72
N PHE A 272 14.39 -15.61 -6.95
CA PHE A 272 14.68 -17.01 -7.20
C PHE A 272 13.55 -17.95 -6.77
N ALA A 273 12.84 -17.64 -5.69
CA ALA A 273 11.70 -18.44 -5.25
C ALA A 273 10.59 -18.47 -6.32
N ASP A 274 10.32 -17.33 -6.96
CA ASP A 274 9.28 -17.18 -7.99
C ASP A 274 9.80 -17.51 -9.40
N HIS A 275 10.95 -18.19 -9.55
CA HIS A 275 11.55 -18.53 -10.85
C HIS A 275 10.61 -19.32 -11.79
N ALA A 276 9.78 -20.21 -11.23
CA ALA A 276 8.81 -21.00 -12.00
C ALA A 276 7.62 -20.16 -12.53
N SER A 277 7.50 -18.91 -12.08
CA SER A 277 6.43 -17.99 -12.46
C SER A 277 6.77 -17.32 -13.79
N ASN A 278 6.25 -17.85 -14.89
CA ASN A 278 6.44 -17.30 -16.24
C ASN A 278 5.59 -16.02 -16.50
N ASN A 279 5.46 -15.18 -15.47
CA ASN A 279 4.49 -14.09 -15.43
C ASN A 279 4.99 -12.85 -16.18
N THR A 280 4.11 -12.20 -16.94
CA THR A 280 4.42 -11.06 -17.82
C THR A 280 4.53 -9.72 -17.08
N ASP A 281 4.12 -9.64 -15.81
CA ASP A 281 4.19 -8.41 -15.01
C ASP A 281 5.40 -8.38 -14.05
N ILE A 282 6.60 -8.41 -14.64
CA ILE A 282 7.87 -8.30 -13.89
C ILE A 282 7.98 -6.94 -13.17
N LYS A 283 7.47 -5.86 -13.79
CA LYS A 283 7.57 -4.50 -13.25
C LYS A 283 6.78 -4.34 -11.96
N GLY A 284 5.52 -4.78 -11.93
CA GLY A 284 4.69 -4.71 -10.72
C GLY A 284 5.30 -5.49 -9.56
N LYS A 285 5.81 -6.69 -9.83
CA LYS A 285 6.52 -7.52 -8.84
C LYS A 285 7.75 -6.81 -8.26
N ILE A 286 8.62 -6.25 -9.10
CA ILE A 286 9.83 -5.54 -8.66
C ILE A 286 9.46 -4.35 -7.77
N ILE A 287 8.45 -3.56 -8.15
CA ILE A 287 8.02 -2.39 -7.38
C ILE A 287 7.52 -2.81 -6.00
N ILE A 288 6.68 -3.86 -5.93
CA ILE A 288 6.15 -4.37 -4.67
C ILE A 288 7.29 -4.94 -3.80
N LEU A 289 8.18 -5.76 -4.36
CA LEU A 289 9.33 -6.29 -3.64
C LEU A 289 10.27 -5.20 -3.14
N LEU A 290 10.46 -4.13 -3.91
CA LEU A 290 11.26 -2.98 -3.49
C LEU A 290 10.62 -2.27 -2.30
N ILE A 291 9.32 -1.97 -2.37
CA ILE A 291 8.58 -1.28 -1.29
C ILE A 291 8.61 -2.11 -0.01
N PHE A 292 8.13 -3.36 -0.06
CA PHE A 292 8.02 -4.19 1.13
C PHE A 292 9.35 -4.76 1.60
N GLY A 293 10.30 -4.98 0.67
CA GLY A 293 11.67 -5.32 1.02
C GLY A 293 12.38 -4.17 1.75
N ALA A 294 12.09 -2.92 1.40
CA ALA A 294 12.65 -1.76 2.10
C ALA A 294 12.03 -1.62 3.50
N MET A 295 10.72 -1.82 3.63
CA MET A 295 10.04 -1.84 4.94
C MET A 295 10.57 -2.98 5.82
N TYR A 296 10.66 -4.19 5.27
CA TYR A 296 11.22 -5.36 5.95
C TYR A 296 12.69 -5.12 6.35
N GLY A 297 13.53 -4.61 5.45
CA GLY A 297 14.94 -4.34 5.72
C GLY A 297 15.15 -3.30 6.81
N ALA A 298 14.44 -2.16 6.73
CA ALA A 298 14.51 -1.11 7.75
C ALA A 298 14.00 -1.61 9.12
N GLY A 299 12.86 -2.31 9.14
CA GLY A 299 12.31 -2.89 10.36
C GLY A 299 13.20 -3.95 10.97
N ALA A 300 13.70 -4.88 10.16
CA ALA A 300 14.57 -5.95 10.60
C ALA A 300 15.86 -5.40 11.22
N VAL A 301 16.51 -4.45 10.56
CA VAL A 301 17.74 -3.84 11.07
C VAL A 301 17.48 -3.07 12.35
N ALA A 302 16.43 -2.24 12.42
CA ALA A 302 16.08 -1.51 13.64
C ALA A 302 15.78 -2.46 14.80
N SER A 303 14.90 -3.45 14.59
CA SER A 303 14.51 -4.40 15.63
C SER A 303 15.64 -5.32 16.07
N VAL A 304 16.46 -5.82 15.14
CA VAL A 304 17.62 -6.67 15.50
C VAL A 304 18.67 -5.85 16.25
N ASN A 305 18.90 -4.60 15.82
CA ASN A 305 19.87 -3.73 16.46
C ASN A 305 19.49 -3.38 17.91
N ASP A 306 18.20 -3.27 18.20
CA ASP A 306 17.64 -2.99 19.53
C ASP A 306 17.52 -4.27 20.39
N VAL A 307 16.74 -5.26 19.94
CA VAL A 307 16.36 -6.44 20.74
C VAL A 307 17.55 -7.30 21.16
N PHE A 308 18.57 -7.39 20.31
CA PHE A 308 19.76 -8.19 20.58
C PHE A 308 20.93 -7.36 21.11
N ASP A 309 20.71 -6.07 21.40
CA ASP A 309 21.74 -5.25 22.02
C ASP A 309 21.97 -5.67 23.47
N ARG A 310 23.19 -6.11 23.76
CA ARG A 310 23.67 -6.43 25.12
C ARG A 310 24.79 -5.51 25.56
N SER A 311 25.02 -4.42 24.83
CA SER A 311 26.06 -3.45 25.18
C SER A 311 25.72 -2.71 26.48
N GLU A 312 26.76 -2.27 27.17
CA GLU A 312 26.60 -1.42 28.35
C GLU A 312 25.98 -0.07 27.95
N VAL A 313 24.93 0.32 28.68
CA VAL A 313 24.19 1.55 28.42
C VAL A 313 24.95 2.73 29.02
N GLN A 314 25.22 3.75 28.20
CA GLN A 314 25.83 4.99 28.67
C GLN A 314 24.72 6.00 29.01
N GLN A 315 24.68 6.43 30.28
CA GLN A 315 23.69 7.41 30.74
C GLN A 315 24.26 8.82 30.66
N TYR A 316 23.51 9.72 30.05
CA TYR A 316 23.78 11.16 30.03
C TYR A 316 22.60 11.93 30.64
N SER A 317 22.86 13.15 31.08
CA SER A 317 21.81 14.06 31.53
C SER A 317 21.62 15.17 30.49
N ALA A 318 20.36 15.47 30.14
CA ALA A 318 20.00 16.58 29.28
C ALA A 318 18.90 17.42 29.94
N THR A 319 19.00 18.74 29.85
CA THR A 319 17.97 19.67 30.31
C THR A 319 16.86 19.81 29.28
N VAL A 320 15.60 19.81 29.72
CA VAL A 320 14.42 20.13 28.90
C VAL A 320 14.40 21.64 28.65
N LEU A 321 14.57 22.03 27.39
CA LEU A 321 14.59 23.43 26.95
C LEU A 321 13.20 23.94 26.58
N ASP A 322 12.37 23.08 26.00
CA ASP A 322 11.00 23.40 25.59
C ASP A 322 10.14 22.13 25.56
N LYS A 323 8.81 22.29 25.60
CA LYS A 323 7.87 21.18 25.48
C LYS A 323 6.62 21.61 24.71
N TYR A 324 6.22 20.80 23.72
CA TYR A 324 5.02 21.08 22.93
C TYR A 324 4.27 19.81 22.52
N VAL A 325 2.97 19.98 22.28
CA VAL A 325 2.08 18.93 21.79
C VAL A 325 1.76 19.21 20.32
N ARG A 326 1.92 18.19 19.47
CA ARG A 326 1.48 18.26 18.08
C ARG A 326 0.14 17.53 17.96
N HIS A 327 -0.87 18.25 17.51
CA HIS A 327 -2.20 17.70 17.20
C HIS A 327 -2.32 17.44 15.69
N GLY A 328 -2.88 16.29 15.34
CA GLY A 328 -3.15 15.89 13.97
C GLY A 328 -4.12 14.72 13.97
N LYS A 329 -3.85 13.67 13.17
CA LYS A 329 -4.59 12.40 13.27
C LYS A 329 -4.34 11.64 14.58
N SER A 330 -3.22 11.92 15.23
CA SER A 330 -2.88 11.47 16.58
C SER A 330 -2.23 12.63 17.36
N THR A 331 -2.16 12.49 18.68
CA THR A 331 -1.52 13.47 19.57
C THR A 331 -0.11 12.99 19.90
N SER A 332 0.91 13.79 19.58
CA SER A 332 2.31 13.49 19.89
C SER A 332 2.87 14.49 20.90
N TYR A 333 3.56 13.98 21.92
CA TYR A 333 4.17 14.78 22.98
C TYR A 333 5.67 14.88 22.73
N ASN A 334 6.21 16.10 22.65
CA ASN A 334 7.60 16.32 22.27
C ASN A 334 8.31 17.17 23.32
N LEU A 335 9.56 16.80 23.63
CA LEU A 335 10.48 17.60 24.41
C LEU A 335 11.62 18.08 23.51
N GLN A 336 11.99 19.34 23.61
CA GLN A 336 13.30 19.81 23.14
C GLN A 336 14.28 19.67 24.29
N ILE A 337 15.36 18.93 24.06
CA ILE A 337 16.40 18.69 25.05
C ILE A 337 17.72 19.31 24.59
N SER A 338 18.49 19.80 25.56
CA SER A 338 19.85 20.29 25.36
C SER A 338 20.78 19.19 24.84
N GLY A 339 21.95 19.62 24.36
CA GLY A 339 22.99 18.69 23.95
C GLY A 339 23.46 17.81 25.11
N TRP A 340 23.82 16.57 24.81
CA TRP A 340 24.25 15.56 25.78
C TRP A 340 25.37 14.70 25.20
N GLY A 341 26.32 14.28 26.04
CA GLY A 341 27.49 13.52 25.59
C GLY A 341 28.22 14.21 24.43
N GLN A 342 28.40 13.50 23.31
CA GLN A 342 28.99 14.06 22.08
C GLN A 342 27.99 14.80 21.18
N GLN A 343 26.70 14.78 21.51
CA GLN A 343 25.65 15.46 20.76
C GLN A 343 25.46 16.87 21.28
N LEU A 344 26.18 17.84 20.71
CA LEU A 344 26.15 19.24 21.17
C LEU A 344 24.90 20.03 20.72
N LYS A 345 24.12 19.49 19.77
CA LYS A 345 22.96 20.18 19.19
C LYS A 345 21.69 19.88 19.99
N VAL A 346 20.83 20.89 20.14
CA VAL A 346 19.46 20.74 20.65
C VAL A 346 18.70 19.73 19.79
N ARG A 347 17.98 18.81 20.43
CA ARG A 347 17.16 17.81 19.72
C ARG A 347 15.73 17.80 20.23
N THR A 348 14.81 17.61 19.30
CA THR A 348 13.42 17.28 19.63
C THR A 348 13.28 15.77 19.72
N VAL A 349 12.65 15.28 20.78
CA VAL A 349 12.38 13.85 20.99
C VAL A 349 10.91 13.66 21.33
N SER A 350 10.27 12.70 20.66
CA SER A 350 8.92 12.27 21.01
C SER A 350 8.97 11.40 22.26
N VAL A 351 8.16 11.72 23.26
CA VAL A 351 8.12 11.03 24.56
C VAL A 351 6.72 10.53 24.88
N SER A 352 6.61 9.66 25.90
CA SER A 352 5.31 9.25 26.41
C SER A 352 4.57 10.43 27.03
N ARG A 353 3.23 10.38 27.01
CA ARG A 353 2.37 11.36 27.69
C ARG A 353 2.75 11.51 29.17
N THR A 354 3.07 10.38 29.81
CA THR A 354 3.45 10.33 31.22
C THR A 354 4.73 11.12 31.47
N LEU A 355 5.79 10.89 30.70
CA LEU A 355 7.06 11.61 30.84
C LEU A 355 6.88 13.11 30.53
N TYR A 356 6.12 13.45 29.50
CA TYR A 356 5.81 14.85 29.14
C TYR A 356 5.09 15.63 30.26
N ASN A 357 4.14 14.97 30.93
CA ASN A 357 3.39 15.59 32.01
C ASN A 357 4.22 15.72 33.29
N GLN A 358 5.16 14.81 33.52
CA GLN A 358 6.00 14.79 34.71
C GLN A 358 7.17 15.77 34.63
N LYS A 359 7.68 16.07 33.43
CA LYS A 359 8.85 16.93 33.25
C LYS A 359 8.47 18.38 32.92
N SER A 360 9.16 19.30 33.59
CA SER A 360 9.04 20.75 33.39
C SER A 360 10.22 21.30 32.59
N ILE A 361 10.03 22.47 31.96
CA ILE A 361 11.14 23.20 31.32
C ILE A 361 12.16 23.57 32.40
N GLY A 362 13.45 23.35 32.11
CA GLY A 362 14.56 23.54 33.05
C GLY A 362 14.92 22.30 33.86
N GLU A 363 14.08 21.26 33.87
CA GLU A 363 14.41 19.99 34.54
C GLU A 363 15.32 19.10 33.68
N SER A 364 16.07 18.23 34.35
CA SER A 364 16.88 17.21 33.68
C SER A 364 16.09 15.95 33.36
N VAL A 365 16.42 15.33 32.23
CA VAL A 365 16.01 13.99 31.82
C VAL A 365 17.23 13.11 31.59
N SER A 366 17.09 11.81 31.81
CA SER A 366 18.14 10.84 31.52
C SER A 366 18.05 10.39 30.06
N VAL A 367 19.18 10.47 29.36
CA VAL A 367 19.34 9.93 28.02
C VAL A 367 20.17 8.66 28.11
N TYR A 368 19.60 7.55 27.65
CA TYR A 368 20.23 6.24 27.64
C TYR A 368 20.74 5.97 26.23
N LEU A 369 22.06 6.04 26.05
CA LEU A 369 22.72 5.75 24.79
C LEU A 369 23.13 4.29 24.75
N HIS A 370 22.69 3.62 23.68
CA HIS A 370 22.99 2.25 23.36
C HIS A 370 23.93 2.17 22.15
N LYS A 371 24.85 1.21 22.14
CA LYS A 371 25.76 1.01 21.01
C LYS A 371 25.04 0.38 19.80
N GLY A 372 24.02 -0.43 20.06
CA GLY A 372 23.33 -1.25 19.06
C GLY A 372 24.09 -2.53 18.76
N PHE A 373 23.36 -3.64 18.58
CA PHE A 373 23.94 -4.93 18.18
C PHE A 373 24.70 -4.86 16.85
N LEU A 374 24.21 -4.06 15.90
CA LEU A 374 24.82 -3.85 14.59
C LEU A 374 25.77 -2.63 14.58
N SER A 375 26.19 -2.14 15.75
CA SER A 375 26.92 -0.88 15.88
C SER A 375 26.20 0.29 15.22
N ILE A 376 24.87 0.34 15.39
CA ILE A 376 24.01 1.46 15.03
C ILE A 376 23.58 2.10 16.35
N PRO A 377 24.22 3.21 16.77
CA PRO A 377 23.90 3.83 18.04
C PRO A 377 22.46 4.35 18.05
N TRP A 378 21.75 4.10 19.14
CA TRP A 378 20.38 4.55 19.35
C TRP A 378 20.17 4.98 20.79
N TYR A 379 19.15 5.80 21.05
CA TYR A 379 18.91 6.28 22.40
C TYR A 379 17.43 6.35 22.76
N THR A 380 17.18 6.28 24.06
CA THR A 380 15.87 6.52 24.69
C THR A 380 15.98 7.66 25.70
N VAL A 381 14.84 8.30 25.97
CA VAL A 381 14.74 9.37 26.97
C VAL A 381 13.78 8.90 28.05
N SER A 382 14.27 8.87 29.28
CA SER A 382 13.51 8.46 30.47
C SER A 382 13.78 9.43 31.63
N GLN A 383 13.24 9.15 32.81
CA GLN A 383 13.27 10.07 33.94
C GLN A 383 14.66 10.40 34.46
#